data_AF-A0A0G0SWM4-F1
#
_entry.id   AF-A0A0G0SWM4-F1
#
_cell.length_a   1.000
_cell.length_b   1.000
_cell.length_c   1.000
_cell.angle_alpha   90.00
_cell.angle_beta   90.00
_cell.angle_gamma   90.00
#
_symmetry.space_group_name_H-M   'P 1'
#
loop_
_entity.id
_entity.type
_entity.pdbx_description
1 polymer ?
#
loop_
_entity_poly.entity_id
_entity_poly.type
_entity_poly.pdbx_seq_one_letter_code
_entity_poly.pdbx_strand_id
1 'polypeptide(L)'
;MSYPLLLSSTFKSVGKRANLIHELLHRFLFTNGVETLNVNENKLEAHKKLYLILYEVWESVYGIEFANNAYRIEKNIFPEDYKKAWEWALKFNKDERAKKFKELVNKSKVR
;
A
#
# COMPACT_ATOMS: atom_id res chain seq x y z
N MET A 1 -4.71 -3.94 -12.85
CA MET A 1 -4.02 -2.65 -13.07
C MET A 1 -4.53 -1.64 -12.04
N SER A 2 -3.64 -1.13 -11.18
CA SER A 2 -3.80 0.21 -10.60
C SER A 2 -3.68 1.21 -11.76
N TYR A 3 -4.49 2.26 -11.74
CA TYR A 3 -4.45 3.28 -12.78
C TYR A 3 -3.37 4.30 -12.40
N PRO A 4 -2.24 4.38 -13.11
CA PRO A 4 -1.18 5.29 -12.74
C PRO A 4 -1.67 6.74 -12.86
N LEU A 5 -1.61 7.47 -11.73
CA LEU A 5 -1.69 8.92 -11.60
C LEU A 5 -2.73 9.64 -12.48
N LEU A 6 -4.02 9.31 -12.30
CA LEU A 6 -5.04 10.34 -12.44
C LEU A 6 -5.01 11.19 -11.16
N LEU A 7 -4.13 12.19 -11.13
CA LEU A 7 -4.15 13.25 -10.12
C LEU A 7 -5.41 14.09 -10.32
N SER A 8 -6.56 13.55 -9.94
CA SER A 8 -7.82 14.26 -10.03
C SER A 8 -7.71 15.57 -9.26
N SER A 9 -8.15 16.68 -9.86
CA SER A 9 -8.24 17.99 -9.22
C SER A 9 -9.12 17.97 -7.97
N THR A 10 -9.98 16.96 -7.81
CA THR A 10 -10.90 16.79 -6.68
C THR A 10 -10.25 16.31 -5.37
N PHE A 11 -9.02 15.78 -5.39
CA PHE A 11 -8.35 15.36 -4.15
C PHE A 11 -7.73 16.55 -3.41
N LYS A 12 -8.12 16.77 -2.15
CA LYS A 12 -7.42 17.66 -1.20
C LYS A 12 -5.94 17.24 -1.09
N SER A 13 -5.03 18.18 -0.79
CA SER A 13 -3.56 17.98 -0.85
C SER A 13 -3.02 16.73 -0.14
N VAL A 14 -3.70 16.26 0.91
CA VAL A 14 -3.36 15.02 1.63
C VAL A 14 -3.62 13.78 0.79
N GLY A 15 -4.79 13.67 0.14
CA GLY A 15 -5.14 12.52 -0.69
C GLY A 15 -4.20 12.36 -1.87
N LYS A 16 -3.79 13.46 -2.52
CA LYS A 16 -2.81 13.43 -3.62
C LYS A 16 -1.45 12.93 -3.17
N ARG A 17 -0.95 13.42 -2.02
CA ARG A 17 0.33 13.00 -1.45
C ARG A 17 0.30 11.54 -1.01
N ALA A 18 -0.79 11.10 -0.38
CA ALA A 18 -0.99 9.72 0.04
C ALA A 18 -1.00 8.78 -1.17
N ASN A 19 -1.77 9.12 -2.21
CA ASN A 19 -1.84 8.35 -3.45
C ASN A 19 -0.51 8.31 -4.20
N LEU A 20 0.26 9.40 -4.19
CA LEU A 20 1.60 9.40 -4.78
C LEU A 20 2.52 8.38 -4.08
N ILE A 21 2.53 8.36 -2.75
CA ILE A 21 3.33 7.38 -1.99
C ILE A 21 2.83 5.95 -2.26
N HIS A 22 1.51 5.73 -2.33
CA HIS A 22 0.92 4.45 -2.68
C HIS A 22 1.44 3.92 -4.03
N GLU A 23 1.32 4.73 -5.09
CA GLU A 23 1.75 4.33 -6.43
C GLU A 23 3.28 4.17 -6.55
N LEU A 24 4.05 5.05 -5.88
CA LEU A 24 5.51 4.89 -5.80
C LEU A 24 5.90 3.60 -5.09
N LEU A 25 5.15 3.22 -4.07
CA LEU A 25 5.41 2.01 -3.32
C LEU A 25 5.08 0.77 -4.15
N HIS A 26 4.01 0.75 -4.96
CA HIS A 26 3.81 -0.29 -5.97
C HIS A 26 5.00 -0.44 -6.90
N ARG A 27 5.51 0.69 -7.44
CA ARG A 27 6.70 0.66 -8.31
C ARG A 27 7.92 0.10 -7.58
N PHE A 28 8.13 0.49 -6.33
CA PHE A 28 9.22 -0.01 -5.49
C PHE A 28 9.10 -1.52 -5.26
N LEU A 29 7.91 -2.02 -4.91
CA LEU A 29 7.67 -3.45 -4.68
C LEU A 29 7.87 -4.27 -5.96
N PHE A 30 7.44 -3.74 -7.10
CA PHE A 30 7.66 -4.36 -8.40
C PHE A 30 9.16 -4.44 -8.74
N THR A 31 9.92 -3.34 -8.62
CA THR A 31 11.36 -3.32 -8.89
C THR A 31 12.16 -4.28 -8.00
N ASN A 32 11.66 -4.55 -6.79
CA ASN A 32 12.28 -5.49 -5.85
C ASN A 32 11.72 -6.92 -5.95
N GLY A 33 10.88 -7.23 -6.94
CA GLY A 33 10.35 -8.58 -7.18
C GLY A 33 9.29 -9.06 -6.19
N VAL A 34 8.75 -8.17 -5.34
CA VAL A 34 7.72 -8.50 -4.32
C VAL A 34 6.32 -8.57 -4.95
N GLU A 35 6.05 -7.66 -5.88
CA GLU A 35 4.87 -7.66 -6.74
C GLU A 35 5.25 -8.09 -8.16
N THR A 36 4.31 -8.72 -8.87
CA THR A 36 4.51 -9.13 -10.25
C THR A 36 3.49 -8.44 -11.16
N LEU A 37 3.83 -8.22 -12.44
CA LEU A 37 2.87 -7.77 -13.45
C LEU A 37 1.91 -8.89 -13.88
N ASN A 38 1.79 -9.96 -13.09
CA ASN A 38 0.99 -11.11 -13.48
C ASN A 38 -0.46 -10.67 -13.60
N VAL A 39 -1.04 -10.83 -14.79
CA VAL A 39 -2.43 -10.43 -15.08
C VAL A 39 -3.42 -11.20 -14.19
N ASN A 40 -2.98 -12.33 -13.65
CA ASN A 40 -3.71 -13.18 -12.72
C ASN A 40 -3.46 -12.84 -11.23
N GLU A 41 -2.56 -11.92 -10.90
CA GLU A 41 -2.37 -11.47 -9.52
C GLU A 41 -3.59 -10.64 -9.11
N ASN A 42 -4.35 -11.21 -8.16
CA ASN A 42 -5.54 -10.58 -7.63
C ASN A 42 -5.19 -9.22 -7.03
N LYS A 43 -5.91 -8.16 -7.43
CA LYS A 43 -5.73 -6.80 -6.89
C LYS A 43 -5.67 -6.80 -5.37
N LEU A 44 -6.49 -7.62 -4.71
CA LEU A 44 -6.49 -7.75 -3.26
C LEU A 44 -5.13 -8.20 -2.70
N GLU A 45 -4.47 -9.17 -3.32
CA GLU A 45 -3.19 -9.70 -2.83
C GLU A 45 -2.04 -8.71 -3.02
N ALA A 46 -2.02 -7.95 -4.12
CA ALA A 46 -1.07 -6.85 -4.31
C ALA A 46 -1.22 -5.80 -3.19
N HIS A 47 -2.45 -5.34 -2.94
CA HIS A 47 -2.71 -4.35 -1.89
C HIS A 47 -2.41 -4.87 -0.48
N LYS A 48 -2.61 -6.16 -0.20
CA LYS A 48 -2.19 -6.76 1.08
C LYS A 48 -0.69 -6.61 1.29
N LYS A 49 0.14 -6.91 0.29
CA LYS A 49 1.60 -6.77 0.36
C LYS A 49 1.99 -5.31 0.58
N LEU A 50 1.37 -4.40 -0.17
CA LEU A 50 1.56 -2.95 -0.05
C LEU A 50 1.26 -2.44 1.36
N TYR A 51 0.10 -2.80 1.92
CA TYR A 51 -0.41 -2.29 3.19
C TYR A 51 0.30 -2.86 4.42
N LEU A 52 1.19 -3.84 4.26
CA LEU A 52 2.09 -4.23 5.34
C LEU A 52 3.04 -3.10 5.75
N ILE A 53 3.34 -2.15 4.86
CA ILE A 53 4.31 -1.08 5.15
C ILE A 53 3.81 0.31 4.80
N LEU A 54 2.70 0.45 4.06
CA LEU A 54 2.23 1.75 3.57
C LEU A 54 1.93 2.74 4.71
N TYR A 55 1.33 2.28 5.81
CA TYR A 55 1.03 3.15 6.95
C TYR A 55 2.31 3.71 7.58
N GLU A 56 3.28 2.84 7.85
CA GLU A 56 4.58 3.21 8.41
C GLU A 56 5.37 4.13 7.49
N VAL A 57 5.28 3.94 6.16
CA VAL A 57 5.90 4.84 5.19
C VAL A 57 5.27 6.23 5.25
N TRP A 58 3.94 6.34 5.32
CA TRP A 58 3.28 7.63 5.50
C TRP A 58 3.65 8.31 6.82
N GLU A 59 3.68 7.54 7.91
CA GLU A 59 4.06 8.04 9.23
C GLU A 59 5.50 8.57 9.22
N SER A 60 6.42 7.83 8.61
CA SER A 60 7.83 8.21 8.51
C SER A 60 8.06 9.47 7.68
N VAL A 61 7.32 9.64 6.57
CA VAL A 61 7.51 10.77 5.64
C VAL A 61 6.78 12.04 6.09
N TYR A 62 5.57 11.91 6.66
CA TYR A 62 4.68 13.03 6.92
C TYR A 62 4.12 13.11 8.35
N GLY A 63 4.45 12.14 9.20
CA GLY A 63 3.97 12.07 10.59
C GLY A 63 2.65 11.32 10.76
N ILE A 64 2.34 11.01 12.02
CA ILE A 64 1.21 10.15 12.42
C ILE A 64 -0.17 10.73 12.03
N GLU A 65 -0.35 12.04 12.12
CA GLU A 65 -1.61 12.69 11.73
C GLU A 65 -1.90 12.54 10.25
N PHE A 66 -0.85 12.63 9.41
CA PHE A 66 -0.97 12.40 7.98
C PHE A 66 -1.33 10.94 7.70
N ALA A 67 -0.62 10.00 8.33
CA ALA A 67 -0.86 8.55 8.14
C ALA A 67 -2.30 8.17 8.49
N ASN A 68 -2.82 8.66 9.62
CA ASN A 68 -4.21 8.47 10.03
C ASN A 68 -5.21 9.01 9.00
N ASN A 69 -4.96 10.23 8.49
CA ASN A 69 -5.81 10.84 7.48
C ASN A 69 -5.76 10.10 6.14
N ALA A 70 -4.57 9.69 5.70
CA ALA A 70 -4.34 8.93 4.48
C ALA A 70 -5.07 7.57 4.54
N TYR A 71 -4.89 6.83 5.63
CA TYR A 71 -5.61 5.57 5.90
C TYR A 71 -7.13 5.76 5.82
N ARG A 72 -7.67 6.78 6.49
CA ARG A 72 -9.11 7.06 6.48
C ARG A 72 -9.63 7.39 5.08
N ILE A 73 -8.87 8.15 4.30
CA ILE A 73 -9.23 8.49 2.91
C ILE A 73 -9.24 7.21 2.07
N GLU A 74 -8.17 6.42 2.14
CA GLU A 74 -8.00 5.26 1.29
C GLU A 74 -9.01 4.13 1.58
N LYS A 75 -9.30 3.90 2.86
CA LYS A 75 -10.31 2.92 3.29
C LYS A 75 -11.73 3.24 2.78
N ASN A 76 -12.05 4.51 2.59
CA ASN A 76 -13.42 4.96 2.30
C ASN A 76 -13.67 5.35 0.83
N ILE A 77 -12.63 5.69 0.07
CA ILE A 77 -12.78 6.20 -1.30
C ILE A 77 -12.58 5.12 -2.37
N PHE A 78 -11.77 4.10 -2.08
CA PHE A 78 -11.41 3.08 -3.08
C PHE A 78 -12.33 1.85 -3.03
N PRO A 79 -12.31 1.00 -4.09
CA PRO A 79 -13.15 -0.19 -4.18
C PRO A 79 -13.02 -1.14 -2.98
N GLU A 80 -14.02 -2.01 -2.77
CA GLU A 80 -14.12 -2.96 -1.64
C GLU A 80 -12.84 -3.79 -1.38
N ASP A 81 -12.05 -4.07 -2.42
CA ASP A 81 -10.76 -4.77 -2.30
C ASP A 81 -9.74 -4.02 -1.42
N TYR A 82 -9.74 -2.69 -1.45
CA TYR A 82 -8.85 -1.85 -0.63
C TYR A 82 -9.22 -1.97 0.85
N LYS A 83 -10.52 -1.93 1.15
CA LYS A 83 -11.02 -2.11 2.50
C LYS A 83 -10.63 -3.49 3.04
N LYS A 84 -10.81 -4.56 2.25
CA LYS A 84 -10.41 -5.93 2.62
C LYS A 84 -8.90 -6.06 2.85
N ALA A 85 -8.08 -5.42 2.02
CA ALA A 85 -6.63 -5.41 2.21
C ALA A 85 -6.24 -4.69 3.51
N TRP A 86 -6.86 -3.54 3.81
CA TRP A 86 -6.60 -2.81 5.05
C TRP A 86 -7.04 -3.59 6.29
N GLU A 87 -8.24 -4.17 6.26
CA GLU A 87 -8.74 -5.04 7.33
C GLU A 87 -7.83 -6.25 7.57
N TRP A 88 -7.26 -6.81 6.51
CA TRP A 88 -6.26 -7.88 6.64
C TRP A 88 -4.97 -7.39 7.28
N ALA A 89 -4.42 -6.25 6.83
CA ALA A 89 -3.16 -5.72 7.34
C ALA A 89 -3.25 -5.30 8.83
N LEU A 90 -4.41 -4.79 9.24
CA LEU A 90 -4.67 -4.33 10.61
C LEU A 90 -4.96 -5.45 11.61
N LYS A 91 -5.07 -6.71 11.16
CA LYS A 91 -5.05 -7.86 12.09
C LYS A 91 -3.68 -8.05 12.74
N PHE A 92 -2.65 -7.44 12.17
CA PHE A 92 -1.27 -7.52 12.63
C PHE A 92 -0.88 -6.20 13.28
N ASN A 93 -0.09 -6.27 14.35
CA ASN A 93 0.58 -5.10 14.88
C ASN A 93 1.77 -4.69 13.96
N LYS A 94 2.42 -3.57 14.29
CA LYS A 94 3.53 -3.00 13.50
C LYS A 94 4.66 -4.01 13.26
N ASP A 95 5.10 -4.70 14.30
CA ASP A 95 6.23 -5.64 14.23
C ASP A 95 5.86 -6.90 13.43
N GLU A 96 4.63 -7.38 13.57
CA GLU A 96 4.11 -8.50 12.80
C GLU A 96 3.99 -8.17 11.31
N ARG A 97 3.54 -6.95 10.97
CA ARG A 97 3.51 -6.49 9.58
C ARG A 97 4.91 -6.42 8.99
N ALA A 98 5.86 -5.84 9.72
CA ALA A 98 7.26 -5.76 9.30
C ALA A 98 7.88 -7.14 9.09
N LYS A 99 7.61 -8.10 9.99
CA LYS A 99 8.07 -9.49 9.87
C LYS A 99 7.52 -10.15 8.60
N LYS A 100 6.20 -10.05 8.37
CA LYS A 100 5.57 -10.58 7.16
C LYS A 100 6.13 -9.97 5.88
N PHE A 101 6.35 -8.66 5.89
CA PHE A 101 6.95 -7.99 4.76
C PHE A 101 8.38 -8.49 4.47
N LYS A 102 9.19 -8.69 5.51
CA LYS A 102 10.53 -9.27 5.39
C LYS A 102 10.50 -10.69 4.82
N GLU A 103 9.54 -11.53 5.25
CA GLU A 103 9.34 -12.87 4.71
C GLU A 103 8.99 -12.84 3.21
N LEU A 104 8.16 -11.89 2.77
CA LEU A 104 7.83 -11.69 1.35
C LEU A 104 9.07 -11.28 0.54
N VAL A 105 9.84 -10.31 1.03
CA VAL A 105 11.07 -9.85 0.37
C VAL A 105 12.10 -10.98 0.26
N ASN A 106 12.26 -11.79 1.31
CA ASN A 106 13.18 -12.92 1.28
C ASN A 106 12.76 -13.97 0.25
N LYS A 107 11.46 -14.27 0.14
CA LYS A 107 10.95 -15.18 -0.89
C LYS A 107 11.15 -14.65 -2.31
N SER A 108 11.06 -13.33 -2.52
CA SER A 108 11.30 -12.73 -3.84
C SER A 108 12.77 -12.75 -4.28
N LYS A 109 13.72 -12.73 -3.35
CA LYS A 109 15.17 -12.77 -3.65
C LYS A 109 15.70 -14.18 -3.98
N VAL A 110 14.91 -15.21 -3.70
CA VAL A 110 15.27 -16.63 -3.95
C VAL A 110 14.77 -17.09 -5.33
N ARG A 111 14.23 -16.18 -6.16
CA ARG A 111 13.83 -16.43 -7.54
C ARG A 111 14.87 -15.94 -8.54
#